data_AF-A0A7C9HPB3-F1
#
_entry.id   AF-A0A7C9HPB3-F1
#
_cell.length_a   1.000
_cell.length_b   1.000
_cell.length_c   1.000
_cell.angle_alpha   90.00
_cell.angle_beta   90.00
_cell.angle_gamma   90.00
#
_symmetry.space_group_name_H-M   'P 1'
#
loop_
_entity.id
_entity.type
_entity.pdbx_description
1 polymer ?
#
loop_
_entity_poly.entity_id
_entity_poly.type
_entity_poly.pdbx_seq_one_letter_code
_entity_poly.pdbx_strand_id
1 'polypeptide(L)'
;MLRAAFWLTALLFIPLGLYLYFLPSGVASLLGVAPLWLARGAGAVVLAWGAFQLAASFAPDPVKVGGLVGGNLLLVAALVPPVLRGTETLPGALRTGLLVIAGGLTLLAVLALLGTPSRRGRL
;
A
#
# COMPACT_ATOMS: atom_id res chain seq x y z
N MET A 1 -5.47 -15.58 9.29
CA MET A 1 -5.59 -14.12 9.11
C MET A 1 -4.33 -13.48 8.58
N LEU A 2 -3.14 -13.76 9.15
CA LEU A 2 -1.89 -13.13 8.72
C LEU A 2 -1.56 -13.30 7.23
N ARG A 3 -1.70 -14.52 6.67
CA ARG A 3 -1.49 -14.75 5.22
C ARG A 3 -2.43 -13.89 4.36
N ALA A 4 -3.70 -13.74 4.75
CA ALA A 4 -4.65 -12.94 4.00
C ALA A 4 -4.24 -11.45 3.96
N ALA A 5 -3.65 -10.91 5.03
CA ALA A 5 -3.16 -9.54 5.04
C ALA A 5 -2.04 -9.32 4.02
N PHE A 6 -1.08 -10.25 3.92
CA PHE A 6 -0.06 -10.23 2.88
C PHE A 6 -0.66 -10.30 1.46
N TRP A 7 -1.59 -11.24 1.24
CA TRP A 7 -2.22 -11.43 -0.07
C TRP A 7 -3.03 -10.21 -0.50
N LEU A 8 -3.83 -9.63 0.40
CA LEU A 8 -4.65 -8.46 0.09
C LEU A 8 -3.80 -7.22 -0.18
N THR A 9 -2.70 -7.01 0.57
CA THR A 9 -1.74 -5.94 0.26
C THR A 9 -1.07 -6.18 -1.09
N ALA A 10 -0.65 -7.41 -1.40
CA ALA A 10 -0.05 -7.75 -2.70
C ALA A 10 -1.03 -7.53 -3.86
N LEU A 11 -2.30 -7.95 -3.69
CA LEU A 11 -3.36 -7.80 -4.68
C LEU A 11 -3.64 -6.33 -5.01
N LEU A 12 -3.45 -5.42 -4.05
CA LEU A 12 -3.57 -3.99 -4.28
C LEU A 12 -2.30 -3.41 -4.94
N PHE A 13 -1.12 -3.81 -4.46
CA PHE A 13 0.13 -3.15 -4.83
C PHE A 13 0.65 -3.60 -6.18
N ILE A 14 0.44 -4.86 -6.57
CA ILE A 14 0.90 -5.36 -7.87
C ILE A 14 0.20 -4.59 -9.02
N PRO A 15 -1.15 -4.51 -9.07
CA PRO A 15 -1.82 -3.74 -10.12
C PRO A 15 -1.49 -2.24 -10.06
N LEU A 16 -1.43 -1.66 -8.86
CA LEU A 16 -1.08 -0.25 -8.69
C LEU A 16 0.33 0.05 -9.18
N GLY A 17 1.30 -0.79 -8.82
CA GLY A 17 2.69 -0.66 -9.24
C GLY A 17 2.85 -0.79 -10.76
N LEU A 18 2.17 -1.77 -11.37
CA LEU A 18 2.12 -1.92 -12.83
C LEU A 18 1.51 -0.69 -13.51
N TYR A 19 0.38 -0.19 -12.98
CA TYR A 19 -0.28 0.98 -13.54
C TYR A 19 0.60 2.23 -13.47
N LEU A 20 1.28 2.46 -12.34
CA LEU A 20 2.21 3.58 -12.17
C LEU A 20 3.46 3.45 -13.06
N TYR A 21 3.95 2.23 -13.25
CA TYR A 21 5.09 1.96 -14.12
C TYR A 21 4.76 2.23 -15.59
N PHE A 22 3.56 1.86 -16.02
CA PHE A 22 3.06 2.09 -17.38
C PHE A 22 2.09 3.28 -17.45
N LEU A 23 2.24 4.27 -16.57
CA LEU A 23 1.30 5.38 -16.46
C LEU A 23 1.14 6.08 -17.82
N PRO A 24 -0.08 6.12 -18.39
CA PRO A 24 -0.30 6.77 -19.67
C PRO A 24 0.05 8.26 -19.60
N SER A 25 0.74 8.77 -20.61
CA SER A 25 1.17 10.17 -20.66
C SER A 25 0.01 11.16 -20.52
N GLY A 26 -1.15 10.86 -21.12
CA GLY A 26 -2.35 11.68 -20.96
C GLY A 26 -2.83 11.78 -19.51
N VAL A 27 -2.79 10.67 -18.77
CA VAL A 27 -3.16 10.65 -17.34
C VAL A 27 -2.12 11.41 -16.51
N ALA A 28 -0.83 11.23 -16.80
CA ALA A 28 0.23 11.95 -16.12
C ALA A 28 0.10 13.47 -16.31
N SER A 29 -0.19 13.94 -17.53
CA SER A 29 -0.43 15.35 -17.83
C SER A 29 -1.65 15.90 -17.08
N LEU A 30 -2.76 15.15 -17.07
CA LEU A 30 -3.98 15.52 -16.33
C LEU A 30 -3.74 15.65 -14.82
N LEU A 31 -2.90 14.79 -14.25
CA LEU A 31 -2.57 14.76 -12.83
C LEU A 31 -1.37 15.65 -12.45
N GLY A 32 -0.80 16.38 -13.40
CA GLY A 32 0.39 17.21 -13.16
C GLY A 32 1.63 16.41 -12.75
N VAL A 33 1.70 15.13 -13.09
CA VAL A 33 2.80 14.23 -12.69
C VAL A 33 3.99 14.47 -13.62
N ALA A 34 4.96 15.24 -13.14
CA ALA A 34 6.23 15.45 -13.81
C ALA A 34 7.39 15.45 -12.80
N PRO A 35 8.52 14.80 -13.11
CA PRO A 35 8.81 14.06 -14.34
C PRO A 35 8.27 12.61 -14.35
N LEU A 36 7.95 12.07 -15.53
CA LEU A 36 7.35 10.72 -15.70
C LEU A 36 8.18 9.59 -15.09
N TRP A 37 9.51 9.72 -15.06
CA TRP A 37 10.37 8.70 -14.47
C TRP A 37 10.11 8.51 -12.97
N LEU A 38 9.64 9.54 -12.27
CA LEU A 38 9.33 9.46 -10.85
C LEU A 38 8.09 8.60 -10.60
N ALA A 39 7.08 8.71 -11.46
CA ALA A 39 5.93 7.80 -11.46
C ALA A 39 6.36 6.36 -11.74
N ARG A 40 7.27 6.16 -12.71
CA ARG A 40 7.81 4.83 -13.03
C ARG A 40 8.60 4.22 -11.89
N GLY A 41 9.45 5.02 -11.24
CA GLY A 41 10.23 4.62 -10.08
C GLY A 41 9.32 4.23 -8.92
N ALA A 42 8.31 5.06 -8.61
CA ALA A 42 7.30 4.73 -7.61
C ALA A 42 6.55 3.43 -7.96
N GLY A 43 6.15 3.27 -9.23
CA GLY A 43 5.51 2.05 -9.72
C GLY A 43 6.37 0.80 -9.55
N ALA A 44 7.66 0.87 -9.89
CA ALA A 44 8.60 -0.22 -9.70
C ALA A 44 8.76 -0.60 -8.23
N VAL A 45 8.88 0.38 -7.33
CA VAL A 45 8.98 0.15 -5.88
C VAL A 45 7.71 -0.49 -5.33
N VAL A 46 6.54 0.04 -5.69
CA VAL A 46 5.25 -0.50 -5.24
C VAL A 46 5.03 -1.91 -5.77
N LEU A 47 5.38 -2.18 -7.03
CA LEU A 47 5.31 -3.50 -7.64
C LEU A 47 6.23 -4.50 -6.94
N ALA A 48 7.50 -4.13 -6.74
CA ALA A 48 8.47 -4.96 -6.04
C ALA A 48 8.02 -5.26 -4.60
N TRP A 49 7.45 -4.27 -3.92
CA TRP A 49 6.89 -4.45 -2.59
C TRP A 49 5.68 -5.40 -2.60
N GLY A 50 4.76 -5.25 -3.55
CA GLY A 50 3.63 -6.17 -3.72
C GLY A 50 4.06 -7.60 -3.98
N ALA A 51 5.06 -7.81 -4.86
CA ALA A 51 5.65 -9.11 -5.13
C ALA A 51 6.34 -9.70 -3.88
N PHE A 52 7.05 -8.87 -3.11
CA PHE A 52 7.63 -9.27 -1.83
C PHE A 52 6.55 -9.73 -0.84
N GLN A 53 5.42 -9.02 -0.72
CA GLN A 53 4.34 -9.46 0.17
C GLN A 53 3.72 -10.78 -0.24
N LEU A 54 3.54 -11.00 -1.55
CA LEU A 54 3.06 -12.28 -2.07
C LEU A 54 4.02 -13.41 -1.68
N ALA A 55 5.33 -13.22 -1.86
CA ALA A 55 6.35 -14.19 -1.47
C ALA A 55 6.40 -14.39 0.07
N ALA A 56 6.36 -13.30 0.84
CA ALA A 56 6.37 -13.32 2.30
C ALA A 56 5.18 -14.08 2.90
N SER A 57 4.07 -14.15 2.17
CA SER A 57 2.86 -14.87 2.60
C SER A 57 3.04 -16.39 2.75
N PHE A 58 4.04 -16.99 2.11
CA PHE A 58 4.32 -18.43 2.21
C PHE A 58 5.03 -18.80 3.51
N ALA A 59 5.89 -17.91 4.01
CA ALA A 59 6.64 -18.11 5.25
C ALA A 59 6.72 -16.78 6.02
N PRO A 60 5.63 -16.35 6.67
CA PRO A 60 5.61 -15.11 7.42
C PRO A 60 6.45 -15.22 8.70
N ASP A 61 7.33 -14.24 8.92
CA ASP A 61 8.16 -14.10 10.11
C ASP A 61 8.01 -12.69 10.71
N PRO A 62 8.46 -12.43 11.95
CA PRO A 62 8.26 -11.14 12.59
C PRO A 62 8.83 -9.94 11.82
N VAL A 63 9.91 -10.11 11.07
CA VAL A 63 10.52 -9.04 10.27
C VAL A 63 9.64 -8.72 9.07
N LYS A 64 9.15 -9.74 8.36
CA LYS A 64 8.20 -9.57 7.24
C LYS A 64 6.89 -8.94 7.70
N VAL A 65 6.39 -9.31 8.87
CA VAL A 65 5.20 -8.68 9.45
C VAL A 65 5.47 -7.22 9.81
N GLY A 66 6.62 -6.93 10.42
CA GLY A 66 7.06 -5.55 10.67
C GLY A 66 7.12 -4.73 9.37
N GLY A 67 7.64 -5.32 8.30
CA GLY A 67 7.64 -4.74 6.95
C GLY A 67 6.22 -4.44 6.47
N LEU A 68 5.31 -5.41 6.47
CA LEU A 68 3.91 -5.24 6.08
C LEU A 68 3.20 -4.13 6.85
N VAL A 69 3.31 -4.15 8.17
CA VAL A 69 2.70 -3.15 9.06
C VAL A 69 3.29 -1.77 8.79
N GLY A 70 4.62 -1.66 8.82
CA GLY A 70 5.32 -0.40 8.60
C GLY A 70 5.02 0.20 7.22
N GLY A 71 5.11 -0.60 6.16
CA GLY A 71 4.82 -0.17 4.79
C GLY A 71 3.38 0.30 4.62
N ASN A 72 2.40 -0.45 5.14
CA ASN A 72 1.00 -0.05 5.07
C ASN A 72 0.74 1.25 5.84
N LEU A 73 1.27 1.39 7.07
CA LEU A 73 1.07 2.58 7.89
C LEU A 73 1.80 3.81 7.33
N LEU A 74 2.99 3.64 6.74
CA LEU A 74 3.69 4.73 6.04
C LEU A 74 2.91 5.23 4.83
N LEU A 75 2.29 4.33 4.06
CA LEU A 75 1.43 4.71 2.95
C LEU A 75 0.16 5.42 3.42
N VAL A 76 -0.46 4.96 4.50
CA VAL A 76 -1.60 5.65 5.12
C VAL A 76 -1.19 7.05 5.56
N ALA A 77 -0.05 7.19 6.23
CA ALA A 77 0.47 8.49 6.68
C ALA A 77 0.78 9.44 5.51
N ALA A 78 1.25 8.92 4.38
CA ALA A 78 1.48 9.70 3.17
C ALA A 78 0.18 10.07 2.44
N LEU A 79 -0.84 9.21 2.48
CA LEU A 79 -2.06 9.35 1.69
C LEU A 79 -3.14 10.19 2.39
N VAL A 80 -3.37 10.00 3.69
CA VAL A 80 -4.50 10.62 4.39
C VAL A 80 -4.42 12.15 4.43
N PRO A 81 -3.30 12.79 4.81
CA PRO A 81 -3.23 14.25 4.88
C PRO A 81 -3.56 14.97 3.57
N PRO A 82 -2.98 14.62 2.40
CA PRO A 82 -3.33 15.29 1.16
C PRO A 82 -4.78 15.01 0.71
N VAL A 83 -5.32 13.82 0.97
CA VAL A 83 -6.72 13.47 0.62
C VAL A 83 -7.73 14.26 1.47
N LEU A 84 -7.41 14.53 2.74
CA LEU A 84 -8.25 15.37 3.59
C LEU A 84 -8.18 16.85 3.22
N ARG A 85 -7.01 17.34 2.79
CA ARG A 85 -6.81 18.74 2.36
C ARG A 85 -7.30 19.01 0.94
N GLY A 86 -7.33 18.02 0.07
CA GLY A 86 -7.74 18.14 -1.33
C GLY A 86 -9.25 18.15 -1.57
N THR A 87 -10.06 18.68 -0.63
CA THR A 87 -11.53 18.64 -0.70
C THR A 87 -12.10 19.35 -1.94
N GLU A 88 -11.45 20.41 -2.39
CA GLU A 88 -11.90 21.21 -3.54
C GLU A 88 -11.27 20.76 -4.87
N THR A 89 -10.18 19.99 -4.82
CA THR A 89 -9.38 19.61 -5.99
C THR A 89 -9.59 18.16 -6.40
N LEU A 90 -9.98 17.28 -5.48
CA LEU A 90 -10.24 15.86 -5.76
C LEU A 90 -11.74 15.61 -5.96
N PRO A 91 -12.13 14.91 -7.04
CA PRO A 91 -13.49 14.42 -7.17
C PRO A 91 -13.92 13.59 -5.95
N GLY A 92 -15.13 13.81 -5.45
CA GLY A 92 -15.61 13.19 -4.21
C GLY A 92 -15.51 11.67 -4.19
N ALA A 93 -15.81 11.01 -5.33
CA ALA A 93 -15.69 9.56 -5.47
C ALA A 93 -14.23 9.07 -5.33
N LEU A 94 -13.27 9.78 -5.93
CA LEU A 94 -11.85 9.45 -5.82
C LEU A 94 -11.36 9.63 -4.38
N ARG A 95 -11.75 10.73 -3.73
CA ARG A 95 -11.43 11.01 -2.33
C ARG A 95 -11.94 9.89 -1.41
N THR A 96 -13.20 9.48 -1.55
CA THR A 96 -13.77 8.36 -0.80
C THR A 96 -13.02 7.07 -1.08
N GLY A 97 -12.71 6.77 -2.35
CA GLY A 97 -11.92 5.59 -2.72
C GLY A 97 -10.55 5.54 -2.03
N LEU A 98 -9.83 6.66 -2.03
CA LEU A 98 -8.52 6.77 -1.37
C LEU A 98 -8.61 6.61 0.16
N LEU A 99 -9.65 7.16 0.79
CA LEU A 99 -9.90 6.97 2.23
C LEU A 99 -10.26 5.52 2.57
N VAL A 100 -11.07 4.86 1.73
CA VAL A 100 -11.39 3.42 1.89
C VAL A 100 -10.13 2.58 1.77
N ILE A 101 -9.25 2.87 0.80
CA ILE A 101 -7.95 2.20 0.67
C ILE A 101 -7.09 2.42 1.92
N ALA A 102 -6.99 3.66 2.42
CA ALA A 102 -6.24 3.97 3.63
C ALA A 102 -6.78 3.23 4.87
N GLY A 103 -8.11 3.19 5.02
CA GLY A 103 -8.77 2.43 6.08
C GLY A 103 -8.49 0.93 5.96
N GLY A 104 -8.57 0.38 4.75
CA GLY A 104 -8.22 -1.01 4.45
C GLY A 104 -6.78 -1.35 4.82
N LEU A 105 -5.81 -0.53 4.41
CA LEU A 105 -4.39 -0.71 4.76
C LEU A 105 -4.14 -0.66 6.27
N THR A 106 -4.83 0.25 6.97
CA THR A 106 -4.78 0.35 8.43
C THR A 106 -5.32 -0.93 9.08
N LEU A 107 -6.47 -1.41 8.61
CA LEU A 107 -7.07 -2.65 9.09
C LEU A 107 -6.14 -3.84 8.86
N LEU A 108 -5.54 -3.97 7.68
CA LEU A 108 -4.59 -5.05 7.37
C LEU A 108 -3.35 -4.99 8.28
N ALA A 109 -2.85 -3.79 8.57
CA ALA A 109 -1.74 -3.61 9.51
C ALA A 109 -2.12 -4.06 10.93
N VAL A 110 -3.30 -3.66 11.43
CA VAL A 110 -3.80 -4.08 12.74
C VAL A 110 -4.01 -5.60 12.80
N LEU A 111 -4.63 -6.20 11.78
CA LEU A 111 -4.83 -7.64 11.70
C LEU A 111 -3.50 -8.42 11.64
N ALA A 112 -2.48 -7.88 10.98
CA ALA A 112 -1.16 -8.48 10.95
C ALA A 112 -0.47 -8.44 12.32
N LEU A 113 -0.57 -7.31 13.04
CA LEU A 113 -0.07 -7.19 14.42
C LEU A 113 -0.76 -8.19 15.35
N LEU A 114 -2.09 -8.24 15.34
CA LEU A 114 -2.88 -9.15 16.17
C LEU A 114 -2.64 -10.62 15.82
N GLY A 115 -2.37 -10.91 14.55
CA GLY A 115 -2.08 -12.26 14.06
C GLY A 115 -0.65 -12.74 14.30
N THR A 116 0.24 -11.91 14.85
CA THR A 116 1.64 -12.27 15.11
C THR A 116 1.77 -12.97 16.46
N PRO A 117 2.28 -14.22 16.52
CA PRO A 117 2.44 -14.92 17.79
C PRO A 117 3.49 -14.25 18.69
N SER A 118 3.07 -13.86 19.89
CA SER A 118 3.95 -13.29 20.92
C SER A 118 5.01 -14.30 21.38
N ARG A 119 6.30 -13.94 21.28
CA ARG A 119 7.42 -14.75 21.80
C ARG A 119 7.43 -14.93 23.32
N ARG A 120 6.56 -14.24 24.06
CA ARG A 120 6.54 -14.21 25.53
C ARG A 120 6.05 -15.49 26.23
N GLY A 121 5.59 -16.51 25.50
CA GLY A 121 5.12 -17.79 26.08
C GLY A 121 6.09 -18.98 26.00
N ARG A 122 7.35 -18.76 25.62
CA ARG A 122 8.39 -19.81 25.48
C ARG A 122 9.66 -19.48 26.25
N LEU A 123 9.49 -19.12 27.51
CA LEU A 123 10.50 -19.14 28.57
C LEU A 123 9.89 -19.89 29.75
#